data_AF-A0A553NVG3-F1
#
_entry.id   AF-A0A553NVG3-F1
#
_cell.length_a   1.000
_cell.length_b   1.000
_cell.length_c   1.000
_cell.angle_alpha   90.00
_cell.angle_beta   90.00
_cell.angle_gamma   90.00
#
_symmetry.space_group_name_H-M   'P 1'
#
loop_
_entity.id
_entity.type
_entity.pdbx_description
1 polymer ?
#
loop_
_entity_poly.entity_id
_entity_poly.type
_entity_poly.pdbx_seq_one_letter_code
_entity_poly.pdbx_strand_id
1 'polypeptide(L)'
;SFSSKVALGGDIRPKFPGQISCLSRGLTTHEGFDAQCSEIPFLALLFQRPSPKNNISRLYESLFRSFASSRLLDGLAVVVVFIMVDLRSNASFWERAYVWCMGGVNWHDPEEGGPECLNHVSEFHRRVEIGIGVVVTLLSLWIGVRTCQGQDQIVHSKRPRGPYSPSGGKMLLLVLFTLIFGIEVGYKFTSGHIIYLLYPCHVNSILWIYVLATPPTWGNVCLYRLILHFTHGTLAGIYFPVDEVLKLPFERETYWLQHYFLVIIPVYMICFERWDYPPSPKWDISWIFLSFSAWSFWHFVVMHGVSVLTLANIGHMLCAAFSDPFRGPYYRMIGILHQLLATALSGLFVGSAQQQQQHQQQLLVPRDLHPILVESKEKHSWSDHDNGASRAWRGMAKFHVI
;
A
#
# COMPACT_ATOMS: atom_id res chain seq x y z
N SER A 1 31.80 56.26 26.74
CA SER A 1 30.89 57.38 26.52
C SER A 1 29.49 56.81 26.33
N PHE A 2 28.54 57.18 27.21
CA PHE A 2 27.06 57.06 27.16
C PHE A 2 26.44 55.70 26.76
N SER A 3 25.78 54.92 27.63
CA SER A 3 24.56 55.10 28.45
C SER A 3 23.21 55.08 27.69
N SER A 4 22.47 53.98 27.92
CA SER A 4 21.02 53.75 28.10
C SER A 4 19.94 54.47 27.26
N LYS A 5 18.97 53.70 26.73
CA LYS A 5 17.53 53.74 27.14
C LYS A 5 16.64 52.70 26.42
N VAL A 6 15.64 52.27 27.16
CA VAL A 6 14.56 51.30 26.87
C VAL A 6 13.31 52.01 26.33
N ALA A 7 12.58 51.37 25.40
CA ALA A 7 11.11 51.44 25.20
C ALA A 7 10.72 50.28 24.25
N LEU A 8 10.11 49.18 24.69
CA LEU A 8 8.68 48.91 24.93
C LEU A 8 7.73 49.27 23.77
N GLY A 9 7.07 48.25 23.20
CA GLY A 9 5.76 48.37 22.56
C GLY A 9 5.63 47.72 21.17
N GLY A 10 5.02 46.54 21.09
CA GLY A 10 4.67 45.91 19.80
C GLY A 10 4.09 44.50 19.94
N ASP A 11 3.09 44.33 20.81
CA ASP A 11 2.38 43.07 21.05
C ASP A 11 1.35 42.85 19.91
N ILE A 12 1.67 42.01 18.93
CA ILE A 12 0.75 41.62 17.84
C ILE A 12 0.00 40.36 18.29
N ARG A 13 -1.14 40.57 18.96
CA ARG A 13 -2.17 39.54 19.16
C ARG A 13 -3.29 39.71 18.12
N PRO A 14 -3.67 38.65 17.37
CA PRO A 14 -4.93 38.68 16.65
C PRO A 14 -6.11 38.61 17.63
N LYS A 15 -7.02 39.59 17.50
CA LYS A 15 -8.28 39.71 18.23
C LYS A 15 -9.24 38.59 17.79
N PHE A 16 -9.64 37.72 18.72
CA PHE A 16 -10.85 36.91 18.60
C PHE A 16 -12.04 37.68 19.20
N PRO A 17 -13.20 37.78 18.51
CA PRO A 17 -14.39 38.34 19.11
C PRO A 17 -15.21 37.26 19.83
N GLY A 18 -15.75 37.60 21.00
CA GLY A 18 -16.96 36.96 21.54
C GLY A 18 -16.78 36.15 22.82
N GLN A 19 -16.91 36.83 23.95
CA GLN A 19 -17.15 36.22 25.26
C GLN A 19 -18.46 35.44 25.28
N ILE A 20 -18.42 34.29 25.94
CA ILE A 20 -19.55 33.48 26.38
C ILE A 20 -20.27 34.20 27.53
N SER A 21 -21.59 34.31 27.45
CA SER A 21 -22.47 34.56 28.59
C SER A 21 -23.90 34.08 28.31
N CYS A 22 -24.34 33.14 29.16
CA CYS A 22 -25.70 32.79 29.56
C CYS A 22 -26.77 32.46 28.49
N LEU A 23 -27.33 31.25 28.57
CA LEU A 23 -28.65 31.06 29.19
C LEU A 23 -28.98 29.56 29.35
N SER A 24 -29.16 29.15 30.60
CA SER A 24 -29.96 27.98 30.93
C SER A 24 -31.43 28.28 30.63
N ARG A 25 -32.11 27.38 29.93
CA ARG A 25 -33.57 27.21 30.01
C ARG A 25 -33.91 25.81 29.52
N GLY A 26 -34.35 24.98 30.46
CA GLY A 26 -35.04 23.75 30.13
C GLY A 26 -36.34 24.04 29.39
N LEU A 27 -36.75 23.11 28.53
CA LEU A 27 -38.13 22.97 28.11
C LEU A 27 -38.39 21.48 27.83
N THR A 28 -39.44 21.03 28.50
CA THR A 28 -40.07 19.73 28.50
C THR A 28 -40.89 19.49 27.22
N THR A 29 -41.11 18.20 26.94
CA THR A 29 -42.30 17.56 26.34
C THR A 29 -42.67 17.78 24.87
N HIS A 30 -42.78 16.63 24.18
CA HIS A 30 -43.84 16.16 23.27
C HIS A 30 -44.02 16.76 21.86
N GLU A 31 -44.34 15.82 20.95
CA GLU A 31 -44.88 15.95 19.57
C GLU A 31 -43.90 16.50 18.53
N GLY A 32 -43.60 15.85 17.42
CA GLY A 32 -44.41 15.00 16.56
C GLY A 32 -44.18 15.53 15.14
N PHE A 33 -43.25 14.93 14.40
CA PHE A 33 -43.05 15.24 12.97
C PHE A 33 -42.73 13.95 12.21
N ASP A 34 -43.78 13.41 11.60
CA ASP A 34 -43.69 12.49 10.47
C ASP A 34 -42.99 13.21 9.32
N ALA A 35 -41.84 12.68 8.90
CA ALA A 35 -41.27 12.97 7.59
C ALA A 35 -40.85 11.63 6.98
N GLN A 36 -41.55 11.28 5.90
CA GLN A 36 -41.39 10.08 5.08
C GLN A 36 -39.92 9.85 4.71
N CYS A 37 -39.34 8.76 5.21
CA CYS A 37 -38.14 8.16 4.65
C CYS A 37 -38.47 7.55 3.29
N SER A 38 -38.25 8.31 2.22
CA SER A 38 -38.03 7.73 0.89
C SER A 38 -36.71 6.95 0.92
N GLU A 39 -36.80 5.63 0.79
CA GLU A 39 -35.68 4.70 0.77
C GLU A 39 -34.63 5.08 -0.30
N ILE A 40 -33.37 5.12 0.12
CA ILE A 40 -32.21 5.27 -0.77
C ILE A 40 -31.83 3.88 -1.30
N PRO A 41 -31.84 3.61 -2.62
CA PRO A 41 -31.67 2.27 -3.20
C PRO A 41 -30.22 1.75 -3.21
N PHE A 42 -29.30 2.37 -2.45
CA PHE A 42 -27.87 2.04 -2.51
C PHE A 42 -27.48 0.85 -1.61
N LEU A 43 -28.24 0.58 -0.54
CA LEU A 43 -27.98 -0.57 0.35
C LEU A 43 -28.45 -1.90 -0.24
N ALA A 44 -29.46 -1.91 -1.12
CA ALA A 44 -29.99 -3.14 -1.72
C ALA A 44 -29.00 -3.81 -2.70
N LEU A 45 -28.04 -3.06 -3.26
CA LEU A 45 -27.02 -3.58 -4.16
C LEU A 45 -25.87 -4.31 -3.44
N LEU A 46 -25.69 -4.09 -2.13
CA LEU A 46 -24.69 -4.79 -1.32
C LEU A 46 -25.20 -6.12 -0.74
N PHE A 47 -26.48 -6.48 -0.94
CA PHE A 47 -27.12 -7.68 -0.39
C PHE A 47 -27.64 -8.67 -1.44
N GLN A 48 -26.99 -8.76 -2.61
CA GLN A 48 -27.26 -9.89 -3.49
C GLN A 48 -26.68 -11.19 -2.90
N ARG A 49 -27.58 -12.07 -2.43
CA ARG A 49 -27.26 -13.43 -1.96
C ARG A 49 -26.41 -14.15 -3.01
N PRO A 50 -25.20 -14.64 -2.66
CA PRO A 50 -24.51 -15.60 -3.50
C PRO A 50 -25.29 -16.92 -3.51
N SER A 51 -25.41 -17.52 -4.70
CA SER A 51 -26.03 -18.85 -4.86
C SER A 51 -25.31 -19.91 -4.00
N PRO A 52 -26.04 -20.73 -3.23
CA PRO A 52 -25.46 -21.60 -2.21
C PRO A 52 -24.99 -22.89 -2.87
N LYS A 53 -23.75 -22.92 -3.40
CA LYS A 53 -23.21 -24.16 -3.97
C LYS A 53 -21.79 -24.55 -3.54
N ASN A 54 -21.18 -23.94 -2.52
CA ASN A 54 -19.90 -24.43 -1.99
C ASN A 54 -19.80 -24.29 -0.46
N ASN A 55 -19.25 -25.31 0.22
CA ASN A 55 -19.03 -25.32 1.68
C ASN A 55 -18.20 -24.12 2.18
N ILE A 56 -17.38 -23.53 1.32
CA ILE A 56 -16.59 -22.34 1.59
C ILE A 56 -17.48 -21.10 1.80
N SER A 57 -18.57 -20.94 1.04
CA SER A 57 -19.46 -19.76 1.19
C SER A 57 -20.16 -19.75 2.54
N ARG A 58 -20.49 -20.92 3.10
CA ARG A 58 -21.06 -21.06 4.46
C ARG A 58 -20.05 -20.71 5.55
N LEU A 59 -18.77 -21.01 5.35
CA LEU A 59 -17.70 -20.63 6.27
C LEU A 59 -17.50 -19.11 6.28
N TYR A 60 -17.51 -18.47 5.10
CA TYR A 60 -17.52 -17.00 4.98
C TYR A 60 -18.73 -16.36 5.65
N GLU A 61 -19.93 -16.91 5.42
CA GLU A 61 -21.16 -16.39 6.02
C GLU A 61 -21.16 -16.54 7.55
N SER A 62 -20.61 -17.65 8.07
CA SER A 62 -20.47 -17.90 9.51
C SER A 62 -19.43 -16.98 10.16
N LEU A 63 -18.25 -16.81 9.53
CA LEU A 63 -17.22 -15.88 9.98
C LEU A 63 -17.72 -14.43 9.93
N PHE A 64 -18.43 -14.06 8.87
CA PHE A 64 -19.02 -12.72 8.72
C PHE A 64 -20.13 -12.47 9.75
N ARG A 65 -21.00 -13.45 10.04
CA ARG A 65 -22.01 -13.34 11.09
C ARG A 65 -21.39 -13.27 12.49
N SER A 66 -20.33 -14.04 12.74
CA SER A 66 -19.58 -13.99 14.00
C SER A 66 -18.91 -12.62 14.18
N PHE A 67 -18.32 -12.07 13.11
CA PHE A 67 -17.73 -10.73 13.09
C PHE A 67 -18.78 -9.62 13.28
N ALA A 68 -19.93 -9.73 12.60
CA ALA A 68 -21.06 -8.81 12.74
C ALA A 68 -21.76 -8.89 14.11
N SER A 69 -21.51 -9.95 14.90
CA SER A 69 -22.02 -10.07 16.28
C SER A 69 -21.08 -9.50 17.34
N SER A 70 -19.89 -9.01 16.94
CA SER A 70 -18.87 -8.50 17.85
C SER A 70 -19.02 -6.99 18.11
N ARG A 71 -18.62 -6.55 19.32
CA ARG A 71 -18.54 -5.13 19.75
C ARG A 71 -17.58 -4.26 18.90
N LEU A 72 -17.05 -4.81 17.81
CA LEU A 72 -16.19 -4.17 16.83
C LEU A 72 -17.01 -3.32 15.84
N LEU A 73 -18.28 -3.67 15.61
CA LEU A 73 -19.23 -2.82 14.89
C LEU A 73 -19.56 -1.53 15.65
N ASP A 74 -19.47 -1.53 16.98
CA ASP A 74 -19.70 -0.33 17.79
C ASP A 74 -18.62 0.73 17.48
N GLY A 75 -17.37 0.30 17.26
CA GLY A 75 -16.28 1.18 16.82
C GLY A 75 -16.50 1.75 15.42
N LEU A 76 -16.90 0.92 14.46
CA LEU A 76 -17.25 1.36 13.10
C LEU A 76 -18.46 2.29 13.07
N ALA A 77 -19.49 2.02 13.88
CA ALA A 77 -20.67 2.87 14.02
C ALA A 77 -20.31 4.23 14.62
N VAL A 78 -19.43 4.27 15.64
CA VAL A 78 -18.93 5.53 16.22
C VAL A 78 -18.14 6.33 15.19
N VAL A 79 -17.27 5.70 14.39
CA VAL A 79 -16.50 6.36 13.33
C VAL A 79 -17.43 6.97 12.27
N VAL A 80 -18.40 6.20 11.77
CA VAL A 80 -19.34 6.66 10.75
C VAL A 80 -20.23 7.79 11.28
N VAL A 81 -20.76 7.66 12.50
CA VAL A 81 -21.57 8.71 13.13
C VAL A 81 -20.75 9.97 13.37
N PHE A 82 -19.49 9.86 13.81
CA PHE A 82 -18.61 11.00 14.04
C PHE A 82 -18.31 11.75 12.72
N ILE A 83 -17.99 11.03 11.64
CA ILE A 83 -17.78 11.61 10.31
C ILE A 83 -19.06 12.30 9.82
N MET A 84 -20.22 11.66 9.96
CA MET A 84 -21.50 12.24 9.51
C MET A 84 -21.93 13.47 10.32
N VAL A 85 -21.67 13.49 11.63
CA VAL A 85 -21.95 14.65 12.50
C VAL A 85 -21.01 15.81 12.18
N ASP A 86 -19.73 15.55 11.94
CA ASP A 86 -18.76 16.60 11.63
C ASP A 86 -18.91 17.17 10.21
N LEU A 87 -19.36 16.37 9.23
CA LEU A 87 -19.75 16.86 7.91
C LEU A 87 -20.94 17.86 7.95
N ARG A 88 -21.66 17.92 9.07
CA ARG A 88 -22.78 18.85 9.29
C ARG A 88 -22.35 20.17 9.97
N SER A 89 -21.07 20.32 10.34
CA SER A 89 -20.56 21.52 11.00
C SER A 89 -20.35 22.68 10.02
N ASN A 90 -20.53 23.92 10.49
CA ASN A 90 -20.27 25.15 9.71
C ASN A 90 -18.78 25.46 9.51
N ALA A 91 -17.88 24.56 9.91
CA ALA A 91 -16.44 24.74 9.73
C ALA A 91 -16.07 24.83 8.24
N SER A 92 -14.96 25.52 7.95
CA SER A 92 -14.38 25.47 6.62
C SER A 92 -13.82 24.07 6.33
N PHE A 93 -13.65 23.73 5.04
CA PHE A 93 -13.01 22.47 4.65
C PHE A 93 -11.61 22.31 5.28
N TRP A 94 -10.83 23.40 5.31
CA TRP A 94 -9.46 23.39 5.83
C TRP A 94 -9.39 23.17 7.34
N GLU A 95 -10.33 23.70 8.11
CA GLU A 95 -10.41 23.45 9.55
C GLU A 95 -10.73 21.99 9.84
N ARG A 96 -11.70 21.39 9.13
CA ARG A 96 -12.00 19.95 9.25
C ARG A 96 -10.81 19.09 8.87
N ALA A 97 -10.17 19.40 7.74
CA ALA A 97 -8.99 18.68 7.29
C ALA A 97 -7.86 18.75 8.32
N TYR A 98 -7.63 19.91 8.93
CA TYR A 98 -6.65 20.05 10.01
C TYR A 98 -7.01 19.21 11.23
N VAL A 99 -8.26 19.26 11.69
CA VAL A 99 -8.71 18.49 12.86
C VAL A 99 -8.57 16.99 12.64
N TRP A 100 -8.94 16.47 11.46
CA TRP A 100 -8.80 15.04 11.17
C TRP A 100 -7.35 14.61 10.95
N CYS A 101 -6.53 15.45 10.32
CA CYS A 101 -5.14 15.11 10.03
C CYS A 101 -4.23 15.23 11.24
N MET A 102 -4.42 16.29 12.03
CA MET A 102 -3.46 16.78 13.02
C MET A 102 -4.08 17.13 14.36
N GLY A 103 -5.41 17.13 14.49
CA GLY A 103 -6.10 17.62 15.68
C GLY A 103 -5.82 16.81 16.95
N GLY A 104 -5.40 15.55 16.80
CA GLY A 104 -5.01 14.70 17.93
C GLY A 104 -3.52 14.62 18.22
N VAL A 105 -2.67 15.23 17.39
CA VAL A 105 -1.21 15.08 17.48
C VAL A 105 -0.68 15.77 18.74
N ASN A 106 0.07 15.02 19.56
CA ASN A 106 0.74 15.53 20.74
C ASN A 106 2.14 16.07 20.40
N TRP A 107 2.25 17.39 20.31
CA TRP A 107 3.50 18.09 19.98
C TRP A 107 4.60 18.04 21.05
N HIS A 108 4.33 17.46 22.21
CA HIS A 108 5.31 17.24 23.28
C HIS A 108 5.83 15.80 23.30
N ASP A 109 5.22 14.91 22.51
CA ASP A 109 5.69 13.54 22.37
C ASP A 109 6.60 13.45 21.14
N PRO A 110 7.91 13.16 21.29
CA PRO A 110 8.83 13.05 20.16
C PRO A 110 8.47 11.95 19.16
N GLU A 111 7.71 10.94 19.58
CA GLU A 111 7.22 9.88 18.68
C GLU A 111 6.18 10.42 17.69
N GLU A 112 5.43 11.44 18.12
CA GLU A 112 4.44 12.14 17.30
C GLU A 112 5.02 13.40 16.62
N GLY A 113 5.94 14.13 17.27
CA GLY A 113 6.74 15.17 16.64
C GLY A 113 6.89 16.45 17.45
N GLY A 114 6.74 17.59 16.79
CA GLY A 114 6.90 18.92 17.39
C GLY A 114 8.30 19.55 17.24
N PRO A 115 8.48 20.77 17.77
CA PRO A 115 9.70 21.55 17.61
C PRO A 115 10.94 20.89 18.22
N GLU A 116 10.80 20.17 19.34
CA GLU A 116 11.93 19.44 19.94
C GLU A 116 12.42 18.32 19.02
N CYS A 117 11.49 17.58 18.40
CA CYS A 117 11.81 16.55 17.43
C CYS A 117 12.45 17.14 16.17
N LEU A 118 11.97 18.29 15.66
CA LEU A 118 12.62 19.01 14.56
C LEU A 118 14.06 19.43 14.90
N ASN A 119 14.30 19.83 16.15
CA ASN A 119 15.60 20.28 16.64
C ASN A 119 16.53 19.15 17.10
N HIS A 120 16.10 17.88 16.98
CA HIS A 120 16.95 16.72 17.24
C HIS A 120 18.24 16.73 16.40
N VAL A 121 18.15 17.28 15.18
CA VAL A 121 19.29 17.51 14.28
C VAL A 121 19.28 18.96 13.81
N SER A 122 20.46 19.59 13.71
CA SER A 122 20.57 20.96 13.23
C SER A 122 20.04 21.12 11.80
N GLU A 123 19.51 22.29 11.47
CA GLU A 123 18.93 22.56 10.15
C GLU A 123 19.93 22.35 9.01
N PHE A 124 21.18 22.76 9.22
CA PHE A 124 22.24 22.53 8.23
C PHE A 124 22.51 21.04 8.03
N HIS A 125 22.68 20.27 9.12
CA HIS A 125 22.93 18.85 9.04
C HIS A 125 21.76 18.12 8.37
N ARG A 126 20.52 18.42 8.77
CA ARG A 126 19.31 17.88 8.14
C ARG A 126 19.29 18.14 6.64
N ARG A 127 19.54 19.39 6.19
CA ARG A 127 19.59 19.70 4.73
C ARG A 127 20.63 18.87 3.99
N VAL A 128 21.81 18.66 4.59
CA VAL A 128 22.85 17.82 4.00
C VAL A 128 22.39 16.36 3.90
N GLU A 129 21.83 15.79 4.97
CA GLU A 129 21.29 14.43 4.98
C GLU A 129 20.21 14.22 3.91
N ILE A 130 19.30 15.18 3.74
CA ILE A 130 18.27 15.11 2.69
C ILE A 130 18.88 15.24 1.30
N GLY A 131 19.85 16.15 1.11
CA GLY A 131 20.59 16.25 -0.15
C GLY A 131 21.24 14.92 -0.53
N ILE A 132 21.88 14.26 0.44
CA ILE A 132 22.46 12.91 0.25
C ILE A 132 21.37 11.90 -0.08
N GLY A 133 20.27 11.86 0.68
CA GLY A 133 19.15 10.93 0.45
C GLY A 133 18.53 11.07 -0.94
N VAL A 134 18.36 12.31 -1.44
CA VAL A 134 17.85 12.60 -2.78
C VAL A 134 18.84 12.15 -3.85
N VAL A 135 20.14 12.43 -3.68
CA VAL A 135 21.18 11.95 -4.62
C VAL A 135 21.20 10.42 -4.66
N VAL A 136 21.16 9.76 -3.50
CA VAL A 136 21.10 8.29 -3.40
C VAL A 136 19.84 7.74 -4.07
N THR A 137 18.69 8.39 -3.89
CA THR A 137 17.44 8.04 -4.57
C THR A 137 17.62 8.08 -6.09
N LEU A 138 18.15 9.18 -6.63
CA LEU A 138 18.33 9.35 -8.07
C LEU A 138 19.35 8.38 -8.66
N LEU A 139 20.46 8.15 -7.96
CA LEU A 139 21.47 7.16 -8.37
C LEU A 139 20.90 5.75 -8.38
N SER A 140 20.14 5.37 -7.34
CA SER A 140 19.50 4.05 -7.26
C SER A 140 18.45 3.88 -8.35
N LEU A 141 17.65 4.92 -8.62
CA LEU A 141 16.70 4.90 -9.75
C LEU A 141 17.43 4.70 -11.08
N TRP A 142 18.50 5.45 -11.30
CA TRP A 142 19.29 5.38 -12.52
C TRP A 142 19.91 3.99 -12.73
N ILE A 143 20.54 3.42 -11.69
CA ILE A 143 21.08 2.05 -11.72
C ILE A 143 19.95 1.05 -12.02
N GLY A 144 18.87 1.11 -11.26
CA GLY A 144 17.75 0.17 -11.36
C GLY A 144 17.08 0.18 -12.74
N VAL A 145 16.84 1.37 -13.32
CA VAL A 145 16.28 1.49 -14.67
C VAL A 145 17.27 0.97 -15.72
N ARG A 146 18.56 1.31 -15.61
CA ARG A 146 19.59 0.87 -16.57
C ARG A 146 19.78 -0.64 -16.58
N THR A 147 19.68 -1.31 -15.43
CA THR A 147 19.82 -2.76 -15.36
C THR A 147 18.55 -3.51 -15.71
N CYS A 148 17.36 -2.90 -15.51
CA CYS A 148 16.07 -3.51 -15.83
C CYS A 148 15.81 -3.64 -17.35
N GLN A 149 16.36 -2.75 -18.18
CA GLN A 149 16.10 -2.63 -19.62
C GLN A 149 16.50 -3.88 -20.47
N GLY A 150 17.07 -4.92 -19.87
CA GLY A 150 17.44 -6.18 -20.55
C GLY A 150 16.52 -7.38 -20.29
N GLN A 151 15.47 -7.27 -19.47
CA GLN A 151 14.73 -8.44 -18.93
C GLN A 151 13.24 -8.53 -19.30
N ASP A 152 12.69 -7.57 -20.03
CA ASP A 152 11.23 -7.45 -20.30
C ASP A 152 10.61 -8.57 -21.14
N GLN A 153 11.40 -9.42 -21.81
CA GLN A 153 10.86 -10.42 -22.74
C GLN A 153 10.21 -11.64 -22.06
N ILE A 154 10.42 -11.84 -20.75
CA ILE A 154 10.00 -13.08 -20.07
C ILE A 154 8.54 -13.04 -19.62
N VAL A 155 7.99 -11.87 -19.26
CA VAL A 155 6.66 -11.74 -18.63
C VAL A 155 5.50 -11.93 -19.63
N HIS A 156 5.71 -11.60 -20.90
CA HIS A 156 4.64 -11.61 -21.91
C HIS A 156 4.31 -13.00 -22.49
N SER A 157 5.15 -14.03 -22.27
CA SER A 157 5.03 -15.29 -23.02
C SER A 157 4.18 -16.39 -22.37
N LYS A 158 3.77 -16.26 -21.10
CA LYS A 158 3.20 -17.38 -20.32
C LYS A 158 1.79 -17.19 -19.74
N ARG A 159 1.05 -16.15 -20.16
CA ARG A 159 -0.32 -16.01 -19.65
C ARG A 159 -1.25 -17.06 -20.30
N PRO A 160 -1.98 -17.88 -19.53
CA PRO A 160 -3.05 -18.68 -20.11
C PRO A 160 -4.09 -17.74 -20.73
N ARG A 161 -4.48 -18.04 -21.98
CA ARG A 161 -5.51 -17.28 -22.71
C ARG A 161 -6.88 -17.65 -22.13
N GLY A 162 -7.26 -17.03 -21.03
CA GLY A 162 -8.56 -17.20 -20.40
C GLY A 162 -8.96 -16.00 -19.54
N PRO A 163 -10.25 -15.86 -19.19
CA PRO A 163 -10.70 -14.83 -18.26
C PRO A 163 -10.02 -15.01 -16.91
N TYR A 164 -9.48 -13.93 -16.36
CA TYR A 164 -8.84 -13.93 -15.04
C TYR A 164 -9.89 -14.20 -13.95
N SER A 165 -9.64 -15.20 -13.12
CA SER A 165 -10.46 -15.50 -11.94
C SER A 165 -9.53 -15.58 -10.72
N PRO A 166 -9.68 -14.71 -9.71
CA PRO A 166 -8.85 -14.78 -8.51
C PRO A 166 -9.14 -16.07 -7.74
N SER A 167 -8.11 -16.62 -7.07
CA SER A 167 -8.31 -17.78 -6.20
C SER A 167 -9.17 -17.42 -4.99
N GLY A 168 -9.81 -18.45 -4.40
CA GLY A 168 -10.61 -18.26 -3.18
C GLY A 168 -9.78 -17.74 -2.00
N GLY A 169 -8.50 -18.10 -1.89
CA GLY A 169 -7.63 -17.61 -0.82
C GLY A 169 -7.13 -16.18 -1.06
N LYS A 170 -6.84 -15.81 -2.32
CA LYS A 170 -6.57 -14.41 -2.70
C LYS A 170 -7.74 -13.50 -2.33
N MET A 171 -8.97 -13.95 -2.62
CA MET A 171 -10.19 -13.22 -2.25
C MET A 171 -10.39 -13.16 -0.72
N LEU A 172 -10.13 -14.26 0.00
CA LEU A 172 -10.17 -14.27 1.47
C LEU A 172 -9.26 -13.19 2.06
N LEU A 173 -8.00 -13.18 1.63
CA LEU A 173 -6.99 -12.25 2.10
C LEU A 173 -7.36 -10.81 1.75
N LEU A 174 -7.88 -10.55 0.54
CA LEU A 174 -8.36 -9.23 0.15
C LEU A 174 -9.44 -8.72 1.11
N VAL A 175 -10.49 -9.51 1.35
CA VAL A 175 -11.61 -9.11 2.20
C VAL A 175 -11.15 -8.88 3.64
N LEU A 176 -10.41 -9.82 4.21
CA LEU A 176 -9.92 -9.71 5.59
C LEU A 176 -8.98 -8.52 5.76
N PHE A 177 -8.04 -8.34 4.84
CA PHE A 177 -7.06 -7.27 4.97
C PHE A 177 -7.65 -5.88 4.72
N THR A 178 -8.59 -5.77 3.78
CA THR A 178 -9.34 -4.52 3.56
C THR A 178 -10.15 -4.14 4.80
N LEU A 179 -10.75 -5.12 5.48
CA LEU A 179 -11.49 -4.89 6.72
C LEU A 179 -10.56 -4.42 7.85
N ILE A 180 -9.44 -5.11 8.08
CA ILE A 180 -8.43 -4.74 9.08
C ILE A 180 -7.92 -3.31 8.81
N PHE A 181 -7.55 -3.03 7.57
CA PHE A 181 -7.04 -1.70 7.20
C PHE A 181 -8.12 -0.61 7.28
N GLY A 182 -9.38 -0.92 6.96
CA GLY A 182 -10.49 0.01 7.13
C GLY A 182 -10.73 0.39 8.59
N ILE A 183 -10.59 -0.57 9.52
CA ILE A 183 -10.65 -0.33 10.96
C ILE A 183 -9.48 0.57 11.40
N GLU A 184 -8.26 0.27 10.95
CA GLU A 184 -7.06 1.10 11.22
C GLU A 184 -7.26 2.55 10.77
N VAL A 185 -7.75 2.75 9.55
CA VAL A 185 -8.10 4.09 9.03
C VAL A 185 -9.14 4.75 9.95
N GLY A 186 -10.17 4.02 10.38
CA GLY A 186 -11.17 4.51 11.34
C GLY A 186 -10.57 5.00 12.68
N TYR A 187 -9.58 4.30 13.23
CA TYR A 187 -8.86 4.77 14.41
C TYR A 187 -8.11 6.08 14.13
N LYS A 188 -7.46 6.24 12.98
CA LYS A 188 -6.76 7.49 12.63
C LYS A 188 -7.70 8.66 12.37
N PHE A 189 -8.90 8.41 11.83
CA PHE A 189 -9.95 9.43 11.71
C PHE A 189 -10.44 9.89 13.09
N THR A 190 -10.79 8.95 13.98
CA THR A 190 -11.37 9.29 15.29
C THR A 190 -10.39 9.94 16.24
N SER A 191 -9.12 9.54 16.17
CA SER A 191 -8.07 10.15 16.97
C SER A 191 -7.53 11.46 16.39
N GLY A 192 -7.85 11.85 15.15
CA GLY A 192 -7.29 13.06 14.53
C GLY A 192 -5.82 12.91 14.11
N HIS A 193 -5.46 11.72 13.63
CA HIS A 193 -4.10 11.26 13.33
C HIS A 193 -3.94 10.80 11.86
N ILE A 194 -4.82 11.25 10.94
CA ILE A 194 -4.79 10.80 9.53
C ILE A 194 -3.43 11.03 8.87
N ILE A 195 -2.68 12.05 9.29
CA ILE A 195 -1.35 12.31 8.72
C ILE A 195 -0.42 11.08 8.82
N TYR A 196 -0.59 10.25 9.85
CA TYR A 196 0.22 9.06 10.05
C TYR A 196 -0.17 7.90 9.15
N LEU A 197 -1.23 7.98 8.34
CA LEU A 197 -1.47 7.04 7.23
C LEU A 197 -0.37 7.08 6.17
N LEU A 198 0.51 8.10 6.19
CA LEU A 198 1.71 8.15 5.36
C LEU A 198 2.83 7.22 5.84
N TYR A 199 2.71 6.61 7.03
CA TYR A 199 3.67 5.61 7.48
C TYR A 199 3.78 4.47 6.46
N PRO A 200 4.99 3.89 6.27
CA PRO A 200 5.22 2.87 5.26
C PRO A 200 4.27 1.67 5.38
N CYS A 201 3.91 1.22 6.58
CA CYS A 201 3.02 0.08 6.78
C CYS A 201 1.61 0.32 6.19
N HIS A 202 1.02 1.51 6.35
CA HIS A 202 -0.31 1.82 5.83
C HIS A 202 -0.30 2.03 4.31
N VAL A 203 0.71 2.70 3.78
CA VAL A 203 0.91 2.82 2.32
C VAL A 203 1.07 1.43 1.72
N ASN A 204 1.88 0.58 2.35
CA ASN A 204 2.07 -0.79 1.92
C ASN A 204 0.79 -1.62 1.99
N SER A 205 -0.05 -1.41 3.01
CA SER A 205 -1.38 -2.02 3.09
C SER A 205 -2.25 -1.67 1.89
N ILE A 206 -2.30 -0.39 1.50
CA ILE A 206 -3.05 0.07 0.32
C ILE A 206 -2.51 -0.60 -0.94
N LEU A 207 -1.20 -0.64 -1.11
CA LEU A 207 -0.55 -1.26 -2.27
C LEU A 207 -0.85 -2.77 -2.35
N TRP A 208 -0.82 -3.49 -1.23
CA TRP A 208 -1.18 -4.91 -1.18
C TRP A 208 -2.66 -5.14 -1.47
N ILE A 209 -3.57 -4.33 -0.91
CA ILE A 209 -5.00 -4.40 -1.23
C ILE A 209 -5.21 -4.21 -2.74
N TYR A 210 -4.52 -3.24 -3.35
CA TYR A 210 -4.58 -3.01 -4.79
C TYR A 210 -4.10 -4.23 -5.60
N VAL A 211 -2.95 -4.82 -5.26
CA VAL A 211 -2.43 -6.03 -5.93
C VAL A 211 -3.36 -7.24 -5.75
N LEU A 212 -3.99 -7.36 -4.60
CA LEU A 212 -4.98 -8.40 -4.33
C LEU A 212 -6.28 -8.19 -5.13
N ALA A 213 -6.72 -6.95 -5.30
CA ALA A 213 -7.95 -6.61 -6.01
C ALA A 213 -7.82 -6.66 -7.54
N THR A 214 -6.60 -6.57 -8.08
CA THR A 214 -6.37 -6.40 -9.51
C THR A 214 -5.83 -7.66 -10.21
N PRO A 215 -6.10 -7.81 -11.52
CA PRO A 215 -5.49 -8.86 -12.33
C PRO A 215 -3.98 -8.58 -12.52
N PRO A 216 -3.18 -9.62 -12.82
CA PRO A 216 -1.74 -9.48 -13.05
C PRO A 216 -1.48 -8.85 -14.43
N THR A 217 -1.53 -7.52 -14.51
CA THR A 217 -0.99 -6.74 -15.64
C THR A 217 0.50 -6.55 -15.44
N TRP A 218 1.24 -6.15 -16.48
CA TRP A 218 2.67 -5.85 -16.34
C TRP A 218 2.95 -4.86 -15.20
N GLY A 219 2.19 -3.75 -15.15
CA GLY A 219 2.33 -2.75 -14.08
C GLY A 219 2.07 -3.31 -12.69
N ASN A 220 1.06 -4.16 -12.54
CA ASN A 220 0.73 -4.78 -11.25
C ASN A 220 1.78 -5.82 -10.83
N VAL A 221 2.40 -6.51 -11.78
CA VAL A 221 3.52 -7.42 -11.53
C VAL A 221 4.77 -6.63 -11.11
N CYS A 222 5.07 -5.50 -11.75
CA CYS A 222 6.15 -4.60 -11.34
C CYS A 222 5.92 -4.07 -9.92
N LEU A 223 4.69 -3.63 -9.64
CA LEU A 223 4.31 -3.15 -8.32
C LEU A 223 4.44 -4.26 -7.26
N TYR A 224 3.94 -5.46 -7.53
CA TYR A 224 4.12 -6.63 -6.67
C TYR A 224 5.60 -6.88 -6.35
N ARG A 225 6.48 -6.82 -7.36
CA ARG A 225 7.93 -7.01 -7.17
C ARG A 225 8.56 -5.95 -6.29
N LEU A 226 8.19 -4.69 -6.46
CA LEU A 226 8.65 -3.59 -5.59
C LEU A 226 8.22 -3.84 -4.14
N ILE A 227 6.95 -4.15 -3.93
CA ILE A 227 6.38 -4.33 -2.59
C ILE A 227 7.03 -5.50 -1.84
N LEU A 228 7.36 -6.59 -2.53
CA LEU A 228 8.05 -7.73 -1.93
C LEU A 228 9.41 -7.35 -1.32
N HIS A 229 10.09 -6.36 -1.89
CA HIS A 229 11.34 -5.87 -1.32
C HIS A 229 11.10 -5.01 -0.08
N PHE A 230 9.90 -4.47 0.14
CA PHE A 230 9.54 -3.68 1.32
C PHE A 230 9.18 -4.53 2.55
N THR A 231 9.10 -5.87 2.43
CA THR A 231 8.74 -6.75 3.55
C THR A 231 9.68 -6.60 4.75
N HIS A 232 10.96 -6.24 4.53
CA HIS A 232 11.89 -5.92 5.62
C HIS A 232 11.38 -4.78 6.53
N GLY A 233 10.69 -3.78 6.00
CA GLY A 233 10.09 -2.70 6.78
C GLY A 233 8.96 -3.18 7.68
N THR A 234 8.14 -4.12 7.20
CA THR A 234 7.11 -4.78 8.03
C THR A 234 7.75 -5.55 9.19
N LEU A 235 8.83 -6.29 8.91
CA LEU A 235 9.56 -7.03 9.95
C LEU A 235 10.16 -6.06 10.98
N ALA A 236 10.71 -4.93 10.54
CA ALA A 236 11.20 -3.90 11.44
C ALA A 236 10.10 -3.37 12.37
N GLY A 237 8.89 -3.10 11.87
CA GLY A 237 7.75 -2.68 12.70
C GLY A 237 7.25 -3.75 13.68
N ILE A 238 7.47 -5.04 13.38
CA ILE A 238 7.18 -6.15 14.30
C ILE A 238 8.24 -6.26 15.41
N TYR A 239 9.53 -6.10 15.06
CA TYR A 239 10.63 -6.21 16.03
C TYR A 239 10.83 -4.97 16.89
N PHE A 240 10.53 -3.79 16.35
CA PHE A 240 10.65 -2.50 17.00
C PHE A 240 9.30 -1.78 16.93
N PRO A 241 8.27 -2.29 17.62
CA PRO A 241 6.93 -1.74 17.56
C PRO A 241 6.88 -0.34 18.20
N VAL A 242 5.97 0.48 17.68
CA VAL A 242 5.67 1.83 18.14
C VAL A 242 4.20 1.84 18.59
N ASP A 243 3.85 0.93 19.50
CA ASP A 243 2.46 0.66 19.92
C ASP A 243 2.07 1.29 21.27
N GLU A 244 2.97 2.08 21.85
CA GLU A 244 2.77 2.83 23.10
C GLU A 244 1.86 4.05 22.89
N VAL A 245 1.88 4.64 21.69
CA VAL A 245 1.05 5.80 21.32
C VAL A 245 -0.40 5.42 21.00
N LEU A 246 -0.69 4.12 20.87
CA LEU A 246 -2.03 3.60 20.53
C LEU A 246 -2.91 3.55 21.79
N LYS A 247 -3.94 4.38 21.82
CA LYS A 247 -4.74 4.67 23.03
C LYS A 247 -6.14 4.07 22.97
N LEU A 248 -6.64 3.75 21.77
CA LEU A 248 -8.02 3.28 21.60
C LEU A 248 -8.13 1.77 21.84
N PRO A 249 -9.29 1.28 22.33
CA PRO A 249 -9.50 -0.14 22.56
C PRO A 249 -9.37 -0.92 21.25
N PHE A 250 -8.57 -2.01 21.28
CA PHE A 250 -8.22 -2.85 20.14
C PHE A 250 -7.40 -2.18 19.02
N GLU A 251 -6.96 -0.93 19.19
CA GLU A 251 -6.08 -0.27 18.22
C GLU A 251 -4.73 -0.99 18.14
N ARG A 252 -4.14 -1.34 19.29
CA ARG A 252 -2.93 -2.16 19.36
C ARG A 252 -3.09 -3.52 18.68
N GLU A 253 -4.21 -4.21 18.91
CA GLU A 253 -4.41 -5.52 18.29
C GLU A 253 -4.61 -5.41 16.78
N THR A 254 -5.24 -4.34 16.32
CA THR A 254 -5.38 -4.02 14.89
C THR A 254 -4.02 -3.74 14.26
N TYR A 255 -3.13 -3.01 14.94
CA TYR A 255 -1.74 -2.81 14.52
C TYR A 255 -1.03 -4.14 14.28
N TRP A 256 -1.06 -5.07 15.25
CA TRP A 256 -0.41 -6.37 15.11
C TRP A 256 -1.03 -7.21 13.99
N LEU A 257 -2.36 -7.24 13.89
CA LEU A 257 -3.06 -7.94 12.80
C LEU A 257 -2.67 -7.37 11.44
N GLN A 258 -2.62 -6.06 11.27
CA GLN A 258 -2.18 -5.42 10.03
C GLN A 258 -0.77 -5.87 9.66
N HIS A 259 0.17 -5.83 10.60
CA HIS A 259 1.56 -6.20 10.36
C HIS A 259 1.73 -7.69 10.05
N TYR A 260 0.98 -8.57 10.71
CA TYR A 260 0.98 -10.00 10.37
C TYR A 260 0.45 -10.25 8.96
N PHE A 261 -0.62 -9.57 8.55
CA PHE A 261 -1.14 -9.70 7.19
C PHE A 261 -0.14 -9.19 6.14
N LEU A 262 0.60 -8.12 6.43
CA LEU A 262 1.69 -7.62 5.59
C LEU A 262 2.85 -8.62 5.41
N VAL A 263 2.93 -9.68 6.23
CA VAL A 263 3.85 -10.82 6.06
C VAL A 263 3.14 -12.02 5.42
N ILE A 264 1.92 -12.33 5.85
CA ILE A 264 1.14 -13.48 5.35
C ILE A 264 0.82 -13.32 3.86
N ILE A 265 0.41 -12.14 3.42
CA ILE A 265 0.05 -11.86 2.02
C ILE A 265 1.23 -12.13 1.07
N PRO A 266 2.44 -11.56 1.25
CA PRO A 266 3.56 -11.86 0.37
C PRO A 266 3.91 -13.35 0.34
N VAL A 267 3.90 -14.02 1.51
CA VAL A 267 4.16 -15.47 1.60
C VAL A 267 3.10 -16.26 0.83
N TYR A 268 1.83 -15.93 1.00
CA TYR A 268 0.73 -16.56 0.26
C TYR A 268 0.88 -16.37 -1.25
N MET A 269 1.16 -15.14 -1.69
CA MET A 269 1.32 -14.81 -3.10
C MET A 269 2.49 -15.56 -3.74
N ILE A 270 3.61 -15.69 -3.02
CA ILE A 270 4.78 -16.48 -3.47
C ILE A 270 4.40 -17.96 -3.62
N CYS A 271 3.74 -18.54 -2.61
CA CYS A 271 3.47 -19.97 -2.56
C CYS A 271 2.32 -20.43 -3.46
N PHE A 272 1.28 -19.60 -3.65
CA PHE A 272 0.01 -20.03 -4.24
C PHE A 272 -0.41 -19.26 -5.51
N GLU A 273 -0.01 -18.00 -5.70
CA GLU A 273 -0.44 -17.13 -6.84
C GLU A 273 0.62 -16.95 -7.93
N ARG A 274 1.59 -17.87 -7.97
CA ARG A 274 2.85 -17.75 -8.72
C ARG A 274 2.70 -17.64 -10.24
N TRP A 275 1.67 -18.25 -10.83
CA TRP A 275 1.47 -18.21 -12.29
C TRP A 275 1.08 -16.81 -12.78
N ASP A 276 0.45 -16.05 -11.90
CA ASP A 276 0.06 -14.67 -12.14
C ASP A 276 1.21 -13.70 -11.86
N TYR A 277 2.16 -14.09 -11.00
CA TYR A 277 3.28 -13.25 -10.56
C TYR A 277 4.63 -13.99 -10.69
N PRO A 278 5.26 -13.97 -11.88
CA PRO A 278 6.44 -14.77 -12.15
C PRO A 278 7.68 -14.27 -11.38
N PRO A 279 8.55 -15.19 -10.93
CA PRO A 279 9.78 -14.84 -10.21
C PRO A 279 10.67 -13.86 -10.97
N SER A 280 11.38 -13.03 -10.22
CA SER A 280 12.59 -12.38 -10.73
C SER A 280 13.76 -13.36 -10.77
N PRO A 281 14.74 -13.18 -11.67
CA PRO A 281 16.00 -13.91 -11.61
C PRO A 281 16.69 -13.74 -10.25
N LYS A 282 17.41 -14.77 -9.77
CA LYS A 282 18.05 -14.84 -8.44
C LYS A 282 19.04 -13.71 -8.11
N TRP A 283 19.52 -13.00 -9.13
CA TRP A 283 20.52 -11.94 -9.01
C TRP A 283 20.10 -10.67 -9.75
N ASP A 284 18.79 -10.45 -9.83
CA ASP A 284 18.26 -9.27 -10.47
C ASP A 284 18.38 -8.05 -9.55
N ILE A 285 19.56 -7.45 -9.59
CA ILE A 285 19.88 -6.25 -8.82
C ILE A 285 19.01 -5.05 -9.23
N SER A 286 18.36 -5.09 -10.40
CA SER A 286 17.48 -4.02 -10.87
C SER A 286 16.35 -3.77 -9.89
N TRP A 287 15.67 -4.83 -9.42
CA TRP A 287 14.58 -4.68 -8.46
C TRP A 287 15.06 -4.26 -7.08
N ILE A 288 16.29 -4.61 -6.68
CA ILE A 288 16.88 -4.11 -5.43
C ILE A 288 17.00 -2.58 -5.50
N PHE A 289 17.62 -2.06 -6.55
CA PHE A 289 17.83 -0.62 -6.71
C PHE A 289 16.55 0.16 -7.01
N LEU A 290 15.62 -0.39 -7.80
CA LEU A 290 14.31 0.21 -8.05
C LEU A 290 13.46 0.26 -6.77
N SER A 291 13.44 -0.81 -5.98
CA SER A 291 12.71 -0.83 -4.72
C SER A 291 13.34 0.12 -3.72
N PHE A 292 14.67 0.06 -3.56
CA PHE A 292 15.38 0.98 -2.66
C PHE A 292 15.18 2.45 -3.07
N SER A 293 15.18 2.74 -4.36
CA SER A 293 14.84 4.08 -4.86
C SER A 293 13.42 4.50 -4.49
N ALA A 294 12.42 3.63 -4.66
CA ALA A 294 11.04 3.95 -4.29
C ALA A 294 10.88 4.15 -2.77
N TRP A 295 11.53 3.30 -1.97
CA TRP A 295 11.59 3.44 -0.52
C TRP A 295 12.25 4.76 -0.12
N SER A 296 13.43 5.07 -0.67
CA SER A 296 14.21 6.27 -0.34
C SER A 296 13.48 7.54 -0.77
N PHE A 297 12.85 7.54 -1.95
CA PHE A 297 11.97 8.62 -2.40
C PHE A 297 10.84 8.88 -1.41
N TRP A 298 10.13 7.82 -0.98
CA TRP A 298 9.04 7.95 -0.01
C TRP A 298 9.51 8.58 1.31
N HIS A 299 10.68 8.17 1.81
CA HIS A 299 11.20 8.67 3.09
C HIS A 299 11.78 10.08 2.98
N PHE A 300 12.73 10.29 2.08
CA PHE A 300 13.52 11.53 2.00
C PHE A 300 12.83 12.67 1.25
N VAL A 301 11.87 12.37 0.37
CA VAL A 301 11.11 13.39 -0.37
C VAL A 301 9.73 13.58 0.23
N VAL A 302 8.93 12.51 0.28
CA VAL A 302 7.52 12.62 0.69
C VAL A 302 7.39 12.80 2.20
N MET A 303 7.78 11.80 2.99
CA MET A 303 7.58 11.84 4.44
C MET A 303 8.38 12.96 5.08
N HIS A 304 9.69 13.08 4.81
CA HIS A 304 10.47 14.18 5.35
C HIS A 304 9.92 15.56 4.95
N GLY A 305 9.51 15.73 3.68
CA GLY A 305 8.91 16.97 3.21
C GLY A 305 7.65 17.34 4.00
N VAL A 306 6.72 16.38 4.14
CA VAL A 306 5.50 16.58 4.94
C VAL A 306 5.87 16.83 6.41
N SER A 307 6.77 16.05 6.99
CA SER A 307 7.17 16.17 8.39
C SER A 307 7.74 17.54 8.74
N VAL A 308 8.57 18.14 7.86
CA VAL A 308 9.09 19.50 8.10
C VAL A 308 7.98 20.55 7.96
N LEU A 309 7.03 20.36 7.04
CA LEU A 309 5.92 21.28 6.85
C LEU A 309 4.91 21.25 7.99
N THR A 310 4.68 20.07 8.58
CA THR A 310 3.62 19.87 9.59
C THR A 310 4.14 19.69 11.00
N LEU A 311 5.45 19.54 11.19
CA LEU A 311 6.12 19.14 12.44
C LEU A 311 5.74 17.75 12.96
N ALA A 312 4.94 16.96 12.24
CA ALA A 312 4.69 15.56 12.62
C ALA A 312 5.90 14.68 12.28
N ASN A 313 6.25 13.75 13.15
CA ASN A 313 7.40 12.87 12.98
C ASN A 313 7.09 11.65 12.10
N ILE A 314 6.58 11.88 10.90
CA ILE A 314 6.13 10.81 10.00
C ILE A 314 7.33 9.95 9.58
N GLY A 315 7.20 8.63 9.79
CA GLY A 315 8.26 7.67 9.49
C GLY A 315 9.57 7.95 10.23
N HIS A 316 9.49 8.61 11.37
CA HIS A 316 10.65 9.06 12.15
C HIS A 316 11.63 9.93 11.34
N MET A 317 11.12 10.73 10.40
CA MET A 317 11.97 11.55 9.54
C MET A 317 12.43 12.86 10.17
N LEU A 318 11.84 13.33 11.28
CA LEU A 318 12.34 14.50 12.04
C LEU A 318 13.36 14.08 13.10
N CYS A 319 12.98 13.11 13.93
CA CYS A 319 13.82 12.53 14.97
C CYS A 319 13.64 11.01 15.03
N ALA A 320 14.69 10.32 15.50
CA ALA A 320 14.68 8.86 15.64
C ALA A 320 13.64 8.39 16.67
N ALA A 321 13.04 7.22 16.41
CA ALA A 321 12.19 6.53 17.37
C ALA A 321 12.95 6.21 18.67
N PHE A 322 12.24 6.05 19.79
CA PHE A 322 12.90 5.63 21.03
C PHE A 322 13.53 4.23 20.90
N SER A 323 12.87 3.34 20.15
CA SER A 323 13.29 1.97 19.88
C SER A 323 14.40 1.84 18.83
N ASP A 324 14.83 2.93 18.18
CA ASP A 324 15.86 2.89 17.15
C ASP A 324 17.25 2.59 17.75
N PRO A 325 17.90 1.46 17.39
CA PRO A 325 19.21 1.10 17.92
C PRO A 325 20.33 2.07 17.49
N PHE A 326 20.08 2.90 16.47
CA PHE A 326 21.01 3.90 15.95
C PHE A 326 20.61 5.32 16.31
N ARG A 327 19.80 5.50 17.36
CA ARG A 327 19.37 6.80 17.86
C ARG A 327 20.57 7.73 18.07
N GLY A 328 20.59 8.82 17.32
CA GLY A 328 21.68 9.77 17.30
C GLY A 328 21.58 10.71 16.09
N PRO A 329 22.45 11.72 15.98
CA PRO A 329 22.32 12.75 14.95
C PRO A 329 22.48 12.24 13.52
N TYR A 330 23.00 11.02 13.32
CA TYR A 330 23.25 10.39 12.02
C TYR A 330 22.31 9.21 11.71
N TYR A 331 21.23 9.03 12.49
CA TYR A 331 20.35 7.86 12.37
C TYR A 331 19.77 7.71 10.95
N ARG A 332 19.45 8.82 10.25
CA ARG A 332 18.99 8.79 8.85
C ARG A 332 20.05 8.26 7.89
N MET A 333 21.31 8.64 8.09
CA MET A 333 22.42 8.16 7.24
C MET A 333 22.71 6.69 7.46
N ILE A 334 22.71 6.25 8.72
CA ILE A 334 22.80 4.82 9.05
C ILE A 334 21.59 4.08 8.44
N GLY A 335 20.41 4.70 8.53
CA GLY A 335 19.16 4.33 7.86
C GLY A 335 19.36 3.96 6.40
N ILE A 336 19.91 4.88 5.60
CA ILE A 336 20.19 4.64 4.17
C ILE A 336 20.98 3.34 3.96
N LEU A 337 22.04 3.13 4.74
CA LEU A 337 22.94 1.99 4.58
C LEU A 337 22.26 0.66 4.93
N HIS A 338 21.66 0.57 6.12
CA HIS A 338 21.06 -0.69 6.56
C HIS A 338 19.78 -1.01 5.78
N GLN A 339 19.05 0.00 5.30
CA GLN A 339 17.83 -0.20 4.52
C GLN A 339 18.13 -0.64 3.09
N LEU A 340 19.24 -0.19 2.49
CA LEU A 340 19.72 -0.76 1.22
C LEU A 340 20.05 -2.25 1.38
N LEU A 341 20.78 -2.60 2.45
CA LEU A 341 21.10 -4.00 2.74
C LEU A 341 19.84 -4.83 3.01
N ALA A 342 18.90 -4.32 3.80
CA ALA A 342 17.66 -5.00 4.12
C ALA A 342 16.78 -5.20 2.87
N THR A 343 16.72 -4.20 1.98
CA THR A 343 16.06 -4.31 0.68
C THR A 343 16.70 -5.40 -0.18
N ALA A 344 18.04 -5.47 -0.23
CA ALA A 344 18.76 -6.50 -0.96
C ALA A 344 18.51 -7.91 -0.38
N LEU A 345 18.56 -8.07 0.95
CA LEU A 345 18.28 -9.33 1.62
C LEU A 345 16.84 -9.81 1.39
N SER A 346 15.87 -8.89 1.46
CA SER A 346 14.46 -9.19 1.15
C SER A 346 14.32 -9.69 -0.30
N GLY A 347 14.97 -9.01 -1.24
CA GLY A 347 14.99 -9.41 -2.66
C GLY A 347 15.61 -10.79 -2.89
N LEU A 348 16.76 -11.07 -2.26
CA LEU A 348 17.43 -12.37 -2.37
C LEU A 348 16.61 -13.51 -1.78
N PHE A 349 15.96 -13.28 -0.63
CA PHE A 349 15.08 -14.27 0.01
C PHE A 349 13.91 -14.61 -0.91
N VAL A 350 13.22 -13.58 -1.41
CA VAL A 350 12.05 -13.74 -2.30
C VAL A 350 12.45 -14.42 -3.61
N GLY A 351 13.51 -13.97 -4.27
CA GLY A 351 13.98 -14.57 -5.52
C GLY A 351 14.39 -16.04 -5.34
N SER A 352 15.02 -16.37 -4.20
CA SER A 352 15.41 -17.75 -3.88
C SER A 352 14.20 -18.65 -3.60
N ALA A 353 13.24 -18.18 -2.81
CA ALA A 353 12.01 -18.90 -2.48
C ALA A 353 11.20 -19.20 -3.75
N GLN A 354 11.04 -18.19 -4.62
CA GLN A 354 10.31 -18.36 -5.87
C GLN A 354 11.04 -19.31 -6.83
N GLN A 355 12.39 -19.35 -6.89
CA GLN A 355 13.10 -20.27 -7.77
C GLN A 355 13.06 -21.73 -7.28
N GLN A 356 13.22 -21.97 -5.97
CA GLN A 356 13.20 -23.34 -5.41
C GLN A 356 11.88 -24.06 -5.74
N GLN A 357 10.76 -23.34 -5.65
CA GLN A 357 9.46 -23.85 -6.04
C GLN A 357 9.33 -24.08 -7.56
N GLN A 358 10.13 -23.42 -8.40
CA GLN A 358 10.14 -23.63 -9.87
C GLN A 358 10.74 -24.98 -10.20
N HIS A 359 11.87 -25.26 -9.56
CA HIS A 359 12.58 -26.50 -9.76
C HIS A 359 11.76 -27.70 -9.27
N GLN A 360 11.13 -27.61 -8.09
CA GLN A 360 10.27 -28.67 -7.57
C GLN A 360 9.07 -28.96 -8.47
N GLN A 361 8.44 -27.94 -9.05
CA GLN A 361 7.29 -28.14 -9.94
C GLN A 361 7.67 -28.70 -11.32
N GLN A 362 8.82 -28.32 -11.89
CA GLN A 362 9.32 -28.93 -13.12
C GLN A 362 9.58 -30.43 -12.97
N LEU A 363 9.91 -30.89 -11.77
CA LEU A 363 10.10 -32.31 -11.46
C LEU A 363 8.77 -33.07 -11.28
N LEU A 364 7.68 -32.37 -10.94
CA LEU A 364 6.35 -32.95 -10.72
C LEU A 364 5.50 -33.04 -12.01
N VAL A 365 5.91 -32.37 -13.10
CA VAL A 365 5.30 -32.56 -14.42
C VAL A 365 5.87 -33.86 -15.01
N PRO A 366 5.05 -34.91 -15.25
CA PRO A 366 5.53 -36.14 -15.85
C PRO A 366 6.19 -35.86 -17.20
N ARG A 367 7.41 -36.36 -17.42
CA ARG A 367 8.16 -36.20 -18.69
C ARG A 367 7.39 -36.74 -19.90
N ASP A 368 6.41 -37.60 -19.69
CA ASP A 368 5.72 -38.36 -20.73
C ASP A 368 4.65 -37.55 -21.47
N LEU A 369 4.32 -36.33 -21.03
CA LEU A 369 3.42 -35.41 -21.73
C LEU A 369 4.13 -34.39 -22.62
N HIS A 370 5.46 -34.36 -22.62
CA HIS A 370 6.24 -33.38 -23.39
C HIS A 370 6.25 -33.59 -24.91
N PRO A 371 6.07 -34.80 -25.50
CA PRO A 371 5.99 -34.95 -26.96
C PRO A 371 4.65 -34.52 -27.55
N ILE A 372 3.54 -34.61 -26.80
CA ILE A 372 2.19 -34.51 -27.38
C ILE A 372 1.78 -33.05 -27.66
N LEU A 373 2.35 -32.07 -26.95
CA LEU A 373 2.04 -30.66 -27.16
C LEU A 373 2.94 -29.96 -28.18
N VAL A 374 4.02 -30.59 -28.63
CA VAL A 374 4.87 -30.05 -29.70
C VAL A 374 4.34 -30.47 -31.08
N GLU A 375 3.78 -31.68 -31.20
CA GLU A 375 3.29 -32.18 -32.49
C GLU A 375 1.95 -31.58 -32.95
N SER A 376 1.13 -31.01 -32.05
CA SER A 376 -0.13 -30.38 -32.45
C SER A 376 0.04 -28.95 -32.99
N LYS A 377 1.20 -28.32 -32.80
CA LYS A 377 1.50 -26.99 -33.36
C LYS A 377 2.03 -27.02 -34.80
N GLU A 378 2.55 -28.15 -35.27
CA GLU A 378 3.02 -28.29 -36.67
C GLU A 378 1.94 -28.81 -37.64
N LYS A 379 0.84 -29.40 -37.14
CA LYS A 379 -0.20 -30.00 -38.00
C LYS A 379 -1.36 -29.07 -38.40
N HIS A 380 -1.31 -27.76 -38.10
CA HIS A 380 -2.33 -26.78 -38.52
C HIS A 380 -1.76 -25.57 -39.26
N SER A 381 -0.78 -25.80 -40.13
CA SER A 381 -0.27 -24.79 -41.07
C SER A 381 -0.19 -25.32 -42.49
N TRP A 382 -1.25 -25.94 -43.02
CA TRP A 382 -1.43 -26.12 -44.48
C TRP A 382 -2.92 -26.14 -44.82
N SER A 383 -3.24 -25.59 -46.00
CA SER A 383 -4.56 -25.36 -46.61
C SER A 383 -5.37 -24.19 -46.05
N ASP A 384 -5.15 -23.00 -46.61
CA ASP A 384 -6.20 -22.24 -47.32
C ASP A 384 -5.63 -20.90 -47.82
N HIS A 385 -5.31 -20.84 -49.11
CA HIS A 385 -5.91 -19.90 -50.07
C HIS A 385 -5.12 -19.87 -51.38
N ASP A 386 -5.69 -20.57 -52.36
CA ASP A 386 -5.59 -20.20 -53.77
C ASP A 386 -6.02 -18.74 -53.96
N ASN A 387 -5.17 -17.96 -54.64
CA ASN A 387 -5.59 -16.81 -55.42
C ASN A 387 -4.77 -16.80 -56.72
N GLY A 388 -5.42 -17.25 -57.79
CA GLY A 388 -4.90 -17.16 -59.14
C GLY A 388 -4.79 -15.71 -59.59
N ALA A 389 -3.60 -15.33 -60.06
CA ALA A 389 -3.44 -14.32 -61.09
C ALA A 389 -2.05 -14.43 -61.73
N SER A 390 -2.02 -14.44 -63.06
CA SER A 390 -0.86 -14.22 -63.94
C SER A 390 0.11 -15.38 -64.18
N ARG A 391 -0.16 -16.16 -65.24
CA ARG A 391 0.65 -16.11 -66.48
C ARG A 391 0.12 -17.10 -67.52
N ALA A 392 -0.63 -16.55 -68.47
CA ALA A 392 -0.75 -17.10 -69.80
C ALA A 392 0.56 -16.88 -70.58
N TRP A 393 0.88 -17.84 -71.45
CA TRP A 393 1.74 -17.80 -72.64
C TRP A 393 2.98 -18.71 -72.65
N ARG A 394 2.96 -19.58 -73.68
CA ARG A 394 4.00 -20.43 -74.31
C ARG A 394 4.13 -21.85 -73.75
N GLY A 395 3.83 -22.91 -74.50
CA GLY A 395 3.55 -22.98 -75.93
C GLY A 395 2.94 -24.30 -76.39
N MET A 396 2.17 -24.20 -77.46
CA MET A 396 1.89 -25.30 -78.38
C MET A 396 3.17 -25.70 -79.11
N ALA A 397 3.46 -27.01 -79.17
CA ALA A 397 3.63 -27.73 -80.43
C ALA A 397 4.03 -29.19 -80.19
N LYS A 398 3.19 -30.10 -80.73
CA LYS A 398 3.55 -31.37 -81.40
C LYS A 398 4.21 -32.46 -80.53
N PHE A 399 3.92 -33.77 -80.63
CA PHE A 399 3.41 -34.64 -81.69
C PHE A 399 2.78 -35.89 -81.02
N HIS A 400 1.73 -36.45 -81.61
CA HIS A 400 1.46 -37.89 -81.57
C HIS A 400 2.28 -38.54 -82.67
N VAL A 401 2.96 -39.67 -82.42
CA VAL A 401 3.06 -40.85 -83.31
C VAL A 401 3.59 -42.04 -82.49
N ILE A 402 2.76 -43.10 -82.45
CA ILE A 402 2.91 -44.50 -82.01
C ILE A 402 3.00 -44.75 -80.50
#